data_AF-A0A1M7AGF2-F1
#
_entry.id   AF-A0A1M7AGF2-F1
#
_cell.length_a   1.000
_cell.length_b   1.000
_cell.length_c   1.000
_cell.angle_alpha   90.00
_cell.angle_beta   90.00
_cell.angle_gamma   90.00
#
_symmetry.space_group_name_H-M   'P 1'
#
loop_
_entity.id
_entity.type
_entity.pdbx_description
1 polymer ?
#
loop_
_entity_poly.entity_id
_entity_poly.type
_entity_poly.pdbx_seq_one_letter_code
_entity_poly.pdbx_strand_id
1 'polypeptide(L)' 'MKLNLIYTCCPLCHEESSVAVDEKGYGEFLAGKPIGEAMPYLTEPQKEKLNSGLCHNCWMNFFPEE' A
#
# COMPACT_ATOMS: atom_id res chain seq x y z
N MET A 1 -2.56 18.82 -6.85
CA MET A 1 -2.38 17.36 -6.67
C MET A 1 -3.71 16.81 -6.18
N LYS A 2 -4.31 15.87 -6.93
CA LYS A 2 -5.57 15.24 -6.51
C LYS A 2 -5.24 13.96 -5.76
N LEU A 3 -5.75 13.86 -4.54
CA LEU A 3 -5.58 12.69 -3.68
C LEU A 3 -6.79 11.78 -3.82
N ASN A 4 -6.55 10.49 -3.96
CA ASN A 4 -7.54 9.43 -3.95
C ASN A 4 -7.32 8.54 -2.73
N LEU A 5 -8.41 8.04 -2.15
CA LEU A 5 -8.35 7.01 -1.12
C LEU A 5 -8.48 5.64 -1.78
N ILE A 6 -7.45 4.82 -1.67
CA ILE A 6 -7.49 3.43 -2.10
C ILE A 6 -7.87 2.60 -0.89
N TYR A 7 -9.04 2.00 -0.94
CA TYR A 7 -9.55 1.10 0.08
C TYR A 7 -9.04 -0.31 -0.17
N THR A 8 -8.56 -0.95 0.89
CA THR A 8 -8.05 -2.33 0.85
C THR A 8 -8.61 -3.09 2.04
N CYS A 9 -8.90 -4.37 1.85
CA CYS A 9 -9.26 -5.28 2.93
C CYS A 9 -8.15 -6.31 3.07
N CYS A 10 -7.61 -6.48 4.29
CA CYS A 10 -6.62 -7.51 4.55
C CYS A 10 -7.25 -8.89 4.37
N PRO A 11 -6.74 -9.78 3.51
CA PRO A 11 -7.33 -11.10 3.28
C PRO A 11 -7.20 -12.06 4.48
N LEU A 12 -6.38 -11.72 5.49
CA LEU A 12 -6.10 -12.59 6.63
C LEU A 12 -6.93 -12.24 7.87
N CYS A 13 -6.99 -10.96 8.24
CA CYS A 13 -7.76 -10.49 9.40
C CYS A 13 -9.04 -9.76 9.02
N HIS A 14 -9.29 -9.56 7.72
CA HIS A 14 -10.42 -8.81 7.18
C HIS A 14 -10.50 -7.34 7.62
N GLU A 15 -9.41 -6.79 8.15
CA GLU A 15 -9.32 -5.38 8.50
C GLU A 15 -9.41 -4.51 7.24
N GLU A 16 -10.43 -3.67 7.19
CA GLU A 16 -10.57 -2.64 6.16
C GLU A 16 -9.79 -1.41 6.52
N SER A 17 -9.11 -0.83 5.53
CA SER A 17 -8.36 0.40 5.73
C SER A 17 -8.06 1.07 4.41
N SER A 18 -7.75 2.36 4.43
CA SER A 18 -7.46 3.14 3.23
C SER A 18 -6.04 3.69 3.21
N VAL A 19 -5.50 3.93 2.02
CA VAL A 19 -4.24 4.66 1.82
C VAL A 19 -4.53 5.87 0.94
N ALA A 20 -4.12 7.05 1.39
CA ALA A 20 -4.20 8.27 0.57
C ALA A 20 -3.02 8.30 -0.40
N VAL A 21 -3.33 8.38 -1.69
CA VAL A 21 -2.33 8.42 -2.77
C VAL A 21 -2.64 9.54 -3.73
N ASP A 22 -1.61 10.08 -4.37
CA ASP A 22 -1.79 10.98 -5.49
C ASP A 22 -2.24 10.20 -6.73
N GLU A 23 -3.23 10.74 -7.44
CA GLU A 23 -3.86 10.08 -8.58
C GLU A 23 -2.85 9.72 -9.69
N LYS A 24 -1.83 10.56 -9.89
CA LYS A 24 -0.80 10.35 -10.92
C LYS A 24 0.13 9.20 -10.53
N GLY A 25 0.70 9.23 -9.34
CA GLY A 25 1.60 8.20 -8.82
C GLY A 25 0.92 6.84 -8.75
N TYR A 26 -0.34 6.80 -8.32
CA TYR A 26 -1.10 5.54 -8.35
C TYR A 26 -1.32 5.03 -9.78
N GLY A 27 -1.60 5.92 -10.74
CA GLY A 27 -1.68 5.55 -12.16
C GLY A 27 -0.37 5.01 -12.74
N GLU A 28 0.77 5.63 -12.39
CA GLU A 28 2.10 5.14 -12.80
C GLU A 28 2.42 3.76 -12.18
N PHE A 29 2.04 3.55 -10.92
CA PHE A 29 2.17 2.26 -10.26
C PHE A 29 1.35 1.18 -10.97
N LEU A 30 0.09 1.46 -11.31
CA LEU A 30 -0.76 0.55 -12.09
C LEU A 30 -0.21 0.28 -13.50
N ALA A 31 0.56 1.21 -14.07
CA ALA A 31 1.27 1.03 -15.34
C ALA A 31 2.58 0.20 -15.21
N GLY A 32 2.89 -0.31 -14.02
CA GLY A 32 4.03 -1.19 -13.77
C GLY A 32 5.27 -0.50 -13.22
N LYS A 33 5.21 0.80 -12.90
CA LYS A 33 6.32 1.49 -12.23
C LYS A 33 6.46 0.99 -10.78
N PRO A 34 7.67 0.74 -10.26
CA PRO A 34 7.84 0.33 -8.86
C PRO A 34 7.23 1.33 -7.89
N ILE A 35 6.54 0.85 -6.85
CA ILE A 35 5.80 1.72 -5.92
C ILE A 35 6.70 2.76 -5.22
N GLY A 36 7.95 2.41 -4.93
CA GLY A 36 8.92 3.32 -4.33
C GLY A 36 9.35 4.46 -5.25
N GLU A 37 9.24 4.28 -6.57
CA GLU A 37 9.51 5.34 -7.55
C GLU A 37 8.24 6.12 -7.93
N ALA A 38 7.09 5.44 -7.96
CA ALA A 38 5.81 6.04 -8.33
C ALA A 38 5.23 6.90 -7.19
N MET A 39 5.37 6.43 -5.94
CA MET A 39 4.84 7.08 -4.73
C MET A 39 5.88 7.04 -3.60
N PRO A 40 7.02 7.75 -3.75
CA PRO A 40 8.14 7.70 -2.80
C PRO A 40 7.80 8.25 -1.40
N TYR A 41 6.74 9.05 -1.28
CA TYR A 41 6.30 9.66 -0.04
C TYR A 41 5.53 8.71 0.88
N LEU A 42 5.12 7.53 0.39
CA LEU A 42 4.47 6.52 1.22
C LEU A 42 5.46 5.93 2.22
N THR A 43 4.96 5.58 3.41
CA THR A 43 5.74 4.80 4.38
C THR A 43 5.88 3.36 3.90
N GLU A 44 6.88 2.62 4.41
CA GLU A 44 7.03 1.19 4.07
C GLU A 44 5.76 0.37 4.34
N PRO A 45 5.08 0.51 5.50
CA PRO A 45 3.82 -0.20 5.73
C PRO A 45 2.72 0.13 4.71
N GLN A 46 2.68 1.37 4.20
CA GLN A 46 1.71 1.75 3.17
C GLN A 46 2.06 1.13 1.81
N LYS A 47 3.36 1.07 1.46
CA LYS A 47 3.83 0.43 0.23
C LYS A 47 3.57 -1.07 0.26
N GLU A 48 3.92 -1.74 1.36
CA GLU A 48 3.67 -3.17 1.58
C GLU A 48 2.20 -3.51 1.43
N LYS A 49 1.34 -2.69 2.04
CA LYS A 49 -0.11 -2.85 1.95
C LYS A 49 -0.64 -2.69 0.54
N LEU A 50 -0.17 -1.71 -0.22
CA LEU A 50 -0.59 -1.52 -1.61
C LEU A 50 -0.02 -2.60 -2.56
N ASN A 51 1.13 -3.18 -2.24
CA ASN A 51 1.74 -4.26 -3.02
C ASN A 51 1.10 -5.63 -2.75
N SER A 52 0.85 -5.95 -1.47
CA SER A 52 0.45 -7.29 -1.03
C SER A 52 -1.02 -7.41 -0.63
N GLY A 53 -1.67 -6.28 -0.32
CA GLY A 53 -2.99 -6.25 0.30
C GLY A 53 -3.01 -6.58 1.79
N LEU A 54 -1.87 -6.90 2.41
CA LEU A 54 -1.79 -7.24 3.84
C LEU A 54 -1.74 -5.97 4.70
N CYS A 55 -2.39 -5.99 5.87
CA CYS A 55 -2.18 -4.97 6.88
C CYS A 55 -0.82 -5.18 7.57
N HIS A 56 -0.26 -4.12 8.15
CA HIS A 56 1.06 -4.16 8.78
C HIS A 56 1.17 -5.26 9.85
N ASN A 57 0.17 -5.42 10.71
CA ASN A 57 0.19 -6.46 11.75
C ASN A 57 0.26 -7.88 11.16
N CYS A 58 -0.52 -8.14 10.11
CA CYS A 58 -0.49 -9.44 9.44
C CYS A 58 0.83 -9.67 8.69
N TRP A 59 1.38 -8.62 8.08
CA TRP A 59 2.70 -8.68 7.45
C TRP A 59 3.79 -9.08 8.47
N MET A 60 3.87 -8.36 9.59
CA MET A 60 4.85 -8.61 10.65
C MET A 60 4.72 -10.00 11.30
N ASN A 61 3.50 -10.56 11.34
CA ASN A 61 3.30 -11.92 11.83
C ASN A 61 3.81 -13.00 10.85
N PHE A 62 3.78 -12.72 9.54
CA PHE A 62 4.28 -13.65 8.51
C PHE A 62 5.77 -13.49 8.25
N PHE A 63 6.25 -12.24 8.29
CA PHE A 63 7.63 -11.84 8.05
C PHE A 63 8.09 -10.95 9.22
N PRO A 64 8.37 -11.53 10.39
CA PRO A 64 8.91 -10.76 11.50
C PRO A 64 10.24 -10.14 11.06
N GLU A 65 10.37 -8.82 11.20
CA GLU A 65 11.65 -8.15 11.02
C GLU A 65 12.63 -8.64 12.10
N GLU A 66 13.85 -9.01 11.69
CA GLU A 66 14.92 -9.48 12.59
C GLU A 66 15.47 -8.39 13.52
#